data_AF-A0AAV2MSA4-F1
#
_entry.id   AF-A0AAV2MSA4-F1
#
_cell.length_a   1.000
_cell.length_b   1.000
_cell.length_c   1.000
_cell.angle_alpha   90.00
_cell.angle_beta   90.00
_cell.angle_gamma   90.00
#
_symmetry.space_group_name_H-M   'P 1'
#
loop_
_entity.id
_entity.type
_entity.pdbx_description
1 polymer ?
#
loop_
_entity_poly.entity_id
_entity_poly.type
_entity_poly.pdbx_seq_one_letter_code
_entity_poly.pdbx_strand_id
1 'polypeptide(L)'
;MIQIERAHRAPASRPLEQSERPRSIVVQFRSYVTKQTVLKAAWTKRNIQVSGSRIFFDEDFTPAVYKERGKYKEVRKILRERKIKHHILFPAKLKIFLEDGKVKVFDNPVAAAHGLRDLGIIMKSPAEEPNLETILRAAGWHTVSSRKMTSTTEMIDAVKSLLQSKEPDNDH
;
A
#
# COMPACT_ATOMS: atom_id res chain seq x y z
N MET A 1 -28.15 15.95 1.55
CA MET A 1 -27.99 15.70 0.10
C MET A 1 -26.61 15.11 -0.17
N ILE A 2 -26.48 14.07 -0.99
CA ILE A 2 -25.18 13.47 -1.35
C ILE A 2 -24.52 14.36 -2.42
N GLN A 3 -23.29 14.83 -2.16
CA GLN A 3 -22.53 15.67 -3.10
C GLN A 3 -21.45 14.85 -3.80
N ILE A 4 -21.59 14.69 -5.12
CA ILE A 4 -20.65 13.99 -6.00
C ILE A 4 -19.93 15.03 -6.85
N GLU A 5 -18.60 15.00 -6.85
CA GLU A 5 -17.78 15.88 -7.68
C GLU A 5 -17.64 15.33 -9.09
N ARG A 6 -17.42 14.01 -9.20
CA ARG A 6 -17.19 13.33 -10.47
C ARG A 6 -17.69 11.90 -10.41
N ALA A 7 -18.29 11.43 -11.50
CA ALA A 7 -18.61 10.02 -11.70
C ALA A 7 -18.28 9.65 -13.15
N HIS A 8 -17.49 8.60 -13.35
CA HIS A 8 -17.07 8.17 -14.68
C HIS A 8 -16.78 6.67 -14.72
N ARG A 9 -16.71 6.09 -15.92
CA ARG A 9 -16.30 4.69 -16.11
C ARG A 9 -14.78 4.59 -16.00
N ALA A 10 -14.29 3.52 -15.39
CA ALA A 10 -12.85 3.25 -15.34
C ALA A 10 -12.26 3.12 -16.77
N PRO A 11 -10.98 3.52 -16.96
CA PRO A 11 -10.28 3.40 -18.24
C PRO A 11 -9.94 1.93 -18.50
N ALA A 12 -10.93 1.17 -18.93
CA ALA A 12 -10.79 -0.19 -19.43
C ALA A 12 -11.42 -0.27 -20.83
N SER A 13 -11.02 -1.28 -21.61
CA SER A 13 -11.61 -1.58 -22.92
C SER A 13 -13.12 -1.68 -22.80
N ARG A 14 -13.81 -1.10 -23.78
CA ARG A 14 -15.26 -1.18 -23.83
C ARG A 14 -15.64 -2.65 -24.06
N PRO A 15 -16.54 -3.22 -23.26
CA PRO A 15 -17.06 -4.55 -23.52
C PRO A 15 -17.66 -4.62 -24.92
N LEU A 16 -17.29 -5.63 -25.70
CA LEU A 16 -17.79 -5.81 -27.07
C LEU A 16 -19.11 -6.58 -27.05
N GLU A 17 -19.21 -7.58 -26.18
CA GLU A 17 -20.40 -8.38 -25.97
C GLU A 17 -21.16 -8.00 -24.69
N GLN A 18 -22.46 -8.31 -24.65
CA GLN A 18 -23.31 -8.07 -23.50
C GLN A 18 -23.05 -9.05 -22.34
N SER A 19 -22.41 -10.19 -22.63
CA SER A 19 -21.96 -11.19 -21.64
C SER A 19 -20.70 -10.75 -20.88
N GLU A 20 -19.92 -9.85 -21.47
CA GLU A 20 -18.69 -9.35 -20.86
C GLU A 20 -18.96 -8.49 -19.63
N ARG A 21 -18.00 -8.50 -18.69
CA ARG A 21 -18.14 -7.77 -17.42
C ARG A 21 -18.23 -6.26 -17.68
N PRO A 22 -19.26 -5.57 -17.17
CA PRO A 22 -19.35 -4.12 -17.28
C PRO A 22 -18.17 -3.41 -16.61
N ARG A 23 -17.74 -2.28 -17.19
CA ARG A 23 -16.70 -1.43 -16.57
C ARG A 23 -17.18 -0.86 -15.24
N SER A 24 -16.30 -0.87 -14.24
CA SER A 24 -16.56 -0.22 -12.96
C SER A 24 -16.83 1.28 -13.14
N ILE A 25 -17.60 1.85 -12.22
CA ILE A 25 -17.84 3.29 -12.12
C ILE A 25 -17.00 3.80 -10.95
N VAL A 26 -16.15 4.78 -11.20
CA VAL A 26 -15.39 5.50 -10.18
C VAL A 26 -16.17 6.74 -9.81
N VAL A 27 -16.50 6.87 -8.52
CA VAL A 27 -17.26 8.00 -7.97
C VAL A 27 -16.39 8.75 -6.97
N GLN A 28 -16.16 10.03 -7.25
CA GLN A 28 -15.49 10.96 -6.37
C GLN A 28 -16.52 11.75 -5.57
N PHE A 29 -16.54 11.52 -4.26
CA PHE A 29 -17.38 12.25 -3.32
C PHE A 29 -16.66 13.51 -2.85
N ARG A 30 -17.41 14.61 -2.71
CA ARG A 30 -16.89 15.86 -2.15
C ARG A 30 -16.51 15.74 -0.67
N SER A 31 -17.20 14.87 0.07
CA SER A 31 -16.99 14.62 1.49
C SER A 31 -16.53 13.20 1.74
N TYR A 32 -15.39 13.08 2.45
CA TYR A 32 -14.89 11.80 2.93
C TYR A 32 -15.89 11.08 3.84
N VAL A 33 -16.55 11.82 4.74
CA VAL A 33 -17.53 11.25 5.67
C VAL A 33 -18.69 10.63 4.91
N THR A 34 -19.22 11.33 3.90
CA THR A 34 -20.29 10.82 3.05
C THR A 34 -19.86 9.55 2.31
N LYS A 35 -18.65 9.52 1.73
CA LYS A 35 -18.08 8.32 1.10
C LYS A 35 -18.07 7.14 2.06
N GLN A 36 -17.55 7.33 3.27
CA GLN A 36 -17.43 6.27 4.28
C GLN A 36 -18.80 5.77 4.76
N THR A 37 -19.77 6.67 4.96
CA THR A 37 -21.13 6.28 5.35
C THR A 37 -21.80 5.43 4.26
N VAL A 38 -21.66 5.81 2.98
CA VAL A 38 -22.18 5.03 1.85
C VAL A 38 -21.52 3.65 1.78
N LEU A 39 -20.19 3.57 1.88
CA LEU A 39 -19.46 2.29 1.88
C LEU A 39 -19.88 1.39 3.04
N LYS A 40 -20.00 1.96 4.25
CA LYS A 40 -20.45 1.21 5.44
C LYS A 40 -21.87 0.67 5.25
N ALA A 41 -22.79 1.50 4.76
CA ALA A 41 -24.16 1.06 4.47
C ALA A 41 -24.18 -0.06 3.43
N ALA A 42 -23.36 0.07 2.38
CA ALA A 42 -23.28 -0.93 1.32
C ALA A 42 -22.74 -2.28 1.83
N TRP A 43 -21.64 -2.27 2.59
CA TRP A 43 -21.05 -3.48 3.17
C TRP A 43 -21.91 -4.12 4.25
N THR A 44 -22.73 -3.34 4.95
CA THR A 44 -23.70 -3.86 5.93
C THR A 44 -24.84 -4.56 5.21
N LYS A 45 -25.40 -3.94 4.17
CA LYS A 45 -26.53 -4.51 3.41
C LYS A 45 -26.12 -5.75 2.60
N ARG A 46 -24.88 -5.80 2.08
CA ARG A 46 -24.26 -6.85 1.25
C ARG A 46 -24.96 -7.20 -0.08
N ASN A 47 -26.28 -7.05 -0.17
CA ASN A 47 -27.08 -7.32 -1.36
C ASN A 47 -27.77 -6.02 -1.82
N ILE A 48 -27.12 -5.32 -2.75
CA ILE A 48 -27.64 -4.10 -3.36
C ILE A 48 -27.90 -4.43 -4.82
N GLN A 49 -29.11 -4.16 -5.28
CA GLN A 49 -29.54 -4.42 -6.65
C GLN A 49 -29.94 -3.12 -7.33
N VAL A 50 -29.55 -2.99 -8.60
CA VAL A 50 -29.98 -1.93 -9.51
C VAL A 50 -30.47 -2.62 -10.77
N SER A 51 -31.71 -2.33 -11.17
CA SER A 51 -32.35 -2.97 -12.34
C SER A 51 -32.25 -4.50 -12.32
N GLY A 52 -32.50 -5.11 -11.15
CA GLY A 52 -32.40 -6.56 -10.95
C GLY A 52 -30.98 -7.13 -10.86
N SER A 53 -29.94 -6.34 -11.14
CA SER A 53 -28.54 -6.78 -11.11
C SER A 53 -27.86 -6.41 -9.80
N ARG A 54 -27.15 -7.35 -9.18
CA ARG A 54 -26.37 -7.09 -7.96
C ARG A 54 -25.15 -6.23 -8.28
N ILE A 55 -24.93 -5.18 -7.49
CA ILE A 55 -23.76 -4.32 -7.57
C ILE A 55 -22.92 -4.38 -6.30
N PHE A 56 -21.63 -4.11 -6.45
CA PHE A 56 -20.63 -4.11 -5.37
C PHE A 56 -20.05 -2.71 -5.22
N PHE A 57 -19.68 -2.39 -3.98
CA PHE A 57 -19.02 -1.14 -3.62
C PHE A 57 -17.70 -1.49 -2.96
N ASP A 58 -16.62 -0.95 -3.51
CA ASP A 58 -15.27 -1.13 -3.00
C ASP A 58 -14.57 0.22 -2.89
N GLU A 59 -13.58 0.30 -2.01
CA GLU A 59 -12.75 1.50 -1.87
C GLU A 59 -11.62 1.47 -2.90
N ASP A 60 -11.45 2.58 -3.63
CA ASP A 60 -10.40 2.71 -4.65
C ASP A 60 -9.07 3.09 -3.97
N PHE A 61 -8.12 2.16 -3.97
CA PHE A 61 -6.79 2.35 -3.40
C PHE A 61 -5.73 2.41 -4.51
N THR A 62 -4.61 3.08 -4.22
CA THR A 62 -3.47 3.06 -5.13
C THR A 62 -2.86 1.65 -5.21
N PRO A 63 -2.18 1.30 -6.32
CA PRO A 63 -1.52 0.00 -6.46
C PRO A 63 -0.54 -0.33 -5.32
N ALA A 64 0.17 0.68 -4.81
CA ALA A 64 1.07 0.52 -3.67
C ALA A 64 0.32 0.08 -2.40
N VAL A 65 -0.82 0.72 -2.10
CA VAL A 65 -1.66 0.33 -0.96
C VAL A 65 -2.24 -1.07 -1.16
N TYR A 66 -2.69 -1.42 -2.38
CA TYR A 66 -3.14 -2.77 -2.68
C TYR A 66 -2.05 -3.82 -2.44
N LYS A 67 -0.81 -3.55 -2.86
CA LYS A 67 0.34 -4.43 -2.62
C LYS A 67 0.56 -4.64 -1.12
N GLU A 68 0.65 -3.56 -0.34
CA GLU A 68 0.85 -3.64 1.11
C GLU A 68 -0.29 -4.38 1.83
N ARG A 69 -1.54 -4.10 1.47
CA ARG A 69 -2.71 -4.83 2.00
C ARG A 69 -2.70 -6.30 1.61
N GLY A 70 -2.17 -6.63 0.43
CA GLY A 70 -1.98 -7.99 -0.06
C GLY A 70 -1.04 -8.83 0.82
N LYS A 71 -0.04 -8.20 1.46
CA LYS A 71 0.89 -8.89 2.36
C LYS A 71 0.20 -9.53 3.57
N TYR A 72 -0.98 -9.02 3.98
CA TYR A 72 -1.77 -9.58 5.07
C TYR A 72 -2.65 -10.77 4.66
N LYS A 73 -2.62 -11.22 3.40
CA LYS A 73 -3.52 -12.28 2.87
C LYS A 73 -3.48 -13.56 3.71
N GLU A 74 -2.27 -14.02 4.08
CA GLU A 74 -2.10 -15.23 4.88
C GLU A 74 -2.62 -15.05 6.30
N VAL A 75 -2.25 -13.94 6.95
CA VAL A 75 -2.72 -13.60 8.30
C VAL A 75 -4.25 -13.53 8.35
N ARG A 76 -4.89 -12.89 7.37
CA ARG A 76 -6.36 -12.82 7.27
C ARG A 76 -7.01 -14.18 7.10
N LYS A 77 -6.39 -15.09 6.33
CA LYS A 77 -6.91 -16.44 6.12
C LYS A 77 -7.01 -17.16 7.47
N ILE A 78 -5.95 -17.14 8.26
CA ILE A 78 -5.88 -17.76 9.58
C ILE A 78 -6.87 -17.12 10.56
N LEU A 79 -6.92 -15.78 10.60
CA LEU A 79 -7.88 -15.07 11.46
C LEU A 79 -9.34 -15.42 11.14
N ARG A 80 -9.66 -15.60 9.86
CA ARG A 80 -11.00 -16.03 9.42
C ARG A 80 -11.29 -17.47 9.82
N GLU A 81 -10.33 -18.38 9.67
CA GLU A 81 -10.47 -19.79 10.11
C GLU A 81 -10.74 -19.89 11.62
N ARG A 82 -10.08 -19.05 12.41
CA ARG A 82 -10.28 -18.96 13.87
C ARG A 82 -11.45 -18.06 14.29
N LYS A 83 -12.24 -17.55 13.34
CA LYS A 83 -13.39 -16.65 13.58
C LYS A 83 -13.03 -15.37 14.37
N ILE A 84 -11.77 -14.94 14.32
CA ILE A 84 -11.32 -13.69 14.96
C ILE A 84 -11.71 -12.52 14.08
N LYS A 85 -12.48 -11.59 14.65
CA LYS A 85 -12.88 -10.36 13.96
C LYS A 85 -11.64 -9.51 13.70
N HIS A 86 -11.50 -9.04 12.47
CA HIS A 86 -10.34 -8.26 12.05
C HIS A 86 -10.69 -7.25 10.95
N HIS A 87 -9.91 -6.18 10.86
CA HIS A 87 -10.00 -5.15 9.83
C HIS A 87 -8.60 -4.76 9.34
N ILE A 88 -8.49 -4.39 8.08
CA ILE A 88 -7.29 -3.70 7.57
C ILE A 88 -7.62 -2.21 7.49
N LEU A 89 -6.95 -1.44 8.33
CA LEU A 89 -7.04 0.01 8.33
C LEU A 89 -6.17 0.59 7.21
N PHE A 90 -6.58 1.75 6.73
CA PHE A 90 -5.74 2.54 5.83
C PHE A 90 -4.47 3.03 6.56
N PRO A 91 -3.30 3.04 5.90
CA PRO A 91 -3.03 2.50 4.56
C PRO A 91 -3.01 0.97 4.51
N ALA A 92 -2.27 0.31 5.42
CA ALA A 92 -2.21 -1.15 5.52
C ALA A 92 -1.82 -1.61 6.94
N LYS A 93 -2.70 -1.38 7.91
CA LYS A 93 -2.50 -1.82 9.31
C LYS A 93 -3.54 -2.87 9.70
N LEU A 94 -3.13 -3.95 10.34
CA LEU A 94 -4.05 -4.99 10.79
C LEU A 94 -4.59 -4.68 12.18
N LYS A 95 -5.91 -4.52 12.31
CA LYS A 95 -6.63 -4.42 13.57
C LYS A 95 -7.32 -5.74 13.87
N ILE A 96 -7.06 -6.32 15.03
CA ILE A 96 -7.76 -7.50 15.53
C ILE A 96 -8.58 -7.17 16.78
N PHE A 97 -9.69 -7.88 16.95
CA PHE A 97 -10.53 -7.80 18.16
C PHE A 97 -10.41 -9.13 18.89
N LEU A 98 -9.96 -9.08 20.12
CA LEU A 98 -9.77 -10.22 20.99
C LEU A 98 -11.04 -10.50 21.81
N GLU A 99 -11.17 -11.72 22.31
CA GLU A 99 -12.32 -12.15 23.11
C GLU A 99 -12.43 -11.41 24.45
N ASP A 100 -11.30 -10.96 25.01
CA ASP A 100 -11.22 -10.14 26.22
C ASP A 100 -11.63 -8.68 26.00
N GLY A 101 -12.20 -8.36 24.83
CA GLY A 101 -12.61 -7.02 24.43
C GLY A 101 -11.45 -6.11 24.03
N LYS A 102 -10.19 -6.57 24.13
CA LYS A 102 -9.03 -5.78 23.75
C LYS A 102 -8.88 -5.71 22.24
N VAL A 103 -8.28 -4.62 21.81
CA VAL A 103 -7.98 -4.33 20.41
C VAL A 103 -6.47 -4.24 20.26
N LYS A 104 -5.91 -5.04 19.34
CA LYS A 104 -4.50 -4.92 18.94
C LYS A 104 -4.42 -4.43 17.50
N VAL A 105 -3.45 -3.54 17.25
CA VAL A 105 -3.16 -3.02 15.91
C VAL A 105 -1.70 -3.33 15.59
N PHE A 106 -1.46 -3.87 14.41
CA PHE A 106 -0.14 -4.19 13.89
C PHE A 106 0.13 -3.39 12.63
N ASP A 107 1.31 -2.78 12.56
CA ASP A 107 1.70 -1.93 11.44
C ASP A 107 2.23 -2.72 10.24
N ASN A 108 2.76 -3.92 10.48
CA ASN A 108 3.27 -4.79 9.42
C ASN A 108 2.86 -6.26 9.63
N PRO A 109 2.86 -7.09 8.57
CA PRO A 109 2.47 -8.50 8.64
C PRO A 109 3.36 -9.36 9.55
N VAL A 110 4.65 -9.00 9.69
CA VAL A 110 5.62 -9.73 10.52
C VAL A 110 5.31 -9.52 12.00
N ALA A 111 5.12 -8.27 12.42
CA ALA A 111 4.67 -7.90 13.76
C ALA A 111 3.32 -8.54 14.09
N ALA A 112 2.40 -8.61 13.12
CA ALA A 112 1.17 -9.37 13.29
C ALA A 112 1.44 -10.86 13.51
N ALA A 113 2.34 -11.47 12.72
CA ALA A 113 2.67 -12.87 12.88
C ALA A 113 3.30 -13.19 14.25
N HIS A 114 4.21 -12.35 14.73
CA HIS A 114 4.78 -12.46 16.07
C HIS A 114 3.72 -12.30 17.15
N GLY A 115 2.92 -11.23 17.12
CA GLY A 115 1.89 -10.98 18.14
C GLY A 115 0.76 -12.02 18.14
N LEU A 116 0.57 -12.75 17.04
CA LEU A 116 -0.38 -13.87 16.96
C LEU A 116 0.20 -15.15 17.56
N ARG A 117 1.53 -15.33 17.63
CA ARG A 117 2.15 -16.45 18.37
C ARG A 117 1.83 -16.36 19.86
N ASP A 118 1.84 -15.15 20.42
CA ASP A 118 1.44 -14.90 21.82
C ASP A 118 -0.02 -15.30 22.10
N LEU A 119 -0.83 -15.39 21.04
CA LEU A 119 -2.24 -15.81 21.08
C LEU A 119 -2.42 -17.30 20.76
N GLY A 120 -1.33 -18.09 20.74
CA GLY A 120 -1.37 -19.51 20.40
C GLY A 120 -1.68 -19.80 18.93
N ILE A 121 -1.42 -18.83 18.04
CA ILE A 121 -1.64 -18.96 16.60
C ILE A 121 -0.28 -19.13 15.92
N ILE A 122 0.05 -20.38 15.58
CA ILE A 122 1.26 -20.70 14.83
C ILE A 122 1.04 -20.34 13.36
N MET A 123 1.92 -19.52 12.81
CA MET A 123 1.93 -19.18 11.39
C MET A 123 3.34 -19.12 10.83
N LYS A 124 3.48 -19.46 9.55
CA LYS A 124 4.69 -19.14 8.79
C LYS A 124 4.77 -17.61 8.73
N SER A 125 5.91 -17.06 9.15
CA SER A 125 6.11 -15.62 9.03
C SER A 125 6.05 -15.26 7.54
N PRO A 126 5.27 -14.23 7.15
CA PRO A 126 5.39 -13.68 5.81
C PRO A 126 6.86 -13.36 5.54
N ALA A 127 7.36 -13.70 4.35
CA ALA A 127 8.74 -13.40 3.98
C ALA A 127 8.99 -11.90 4.17
N GLU A 128 10.01 -11.55 4.96
CA GLU A 128 10.45 -10.16 5.08
C GLU A 128 10.91 -9.72 3.69
N GLU A 129 10.30 -8.67 3.13
CA GLU A 129 10.88 -8.02 1.96
C GLU A 129 12.25 -7.48 2.39
N PRO A 130 13.32 -7.81 1.66
CA PRO A 130 14.66 -7.36 2.03
C PRO A 130 14.65 -5.84 2.16
N ASN A 131 15.24 -5.32 3.23
CA ASN A 131 15.30 -3.89 3.44
C ASN A 131 16.03 -3.21 2.26
N LEU A 132 15.81 -1.90 2.07
CA LEU A 132 16.43 -1.16 0.95
C LEU A 132 17.95 -1.33 0.93
N GLU A 133 18.60 -1.33 2.10
CA GLU A 133 20.05 -1.51 2.20
C GLU A 133 20.51 -2.88 1.69
N THR A 134 19.78 -3.95 2.01
CA THR A 134 20.03 -5.32 1.56
C THR A 134 19.77 -5.46 0.08
N ILE A 135 18.73 -4.80 -0.45
CA ILE A 135 18.46 -4.75 -1.89
C ILE A 135 19.61 -4.02 -2.62
N LEU A 136 20.01 -2.85 -2.11
CA LEU A 136 21.10 -2.06 -2.69
C LEU A 136 22.42 -2.84 -2.66
N ARG A 137 22.77 -3.46 -1.52
CA ARG A 137 23.95 -4.33 -1.39
C ARG A 137 23.90 -5.52 -2.34
N ALA A 138 22.76 -6.19 -2.46
CA ALA A 138 22.57 -7.31 -3.38
C ALA A 138 22.67 -6.88 -4.86
N ALA A 139 22.27 -5.65 -5.17
CA ALA A 139 22.43 -5.02 -6.48
C ALA A 139 23.84 -4.41 -6.69
N GLY A 140 24.79 -4.66 -5.78
CA GLY A 140 26.19 -4.20 -5.88
C GLY A 140 26.40 -2.73 -5.49
N TRP A 141 25.38 -2.05 -4.98
CA TRP A 141 25.49 -0.69 -4.48
C TRP A 141 25.98 -0.70 -3.05
N HIS A 142 27.23 -0.26 -2.86
CA HIS A 142 27.81 -0.03 -1.54
C HIS A 142 27.75 1.46 -1.20
N THR A 143 27.33 1.80 0.01
CA THR A 143 27.46 3.18 0.51
C THR A 143 28.95 3.50 0.58
N VAL A 144 29.39 4.48 -0.21
CA VAL A 144 30.74 5.02 -0.04
C VAL A 144 30.74 5.67 1.33
N SER A 145 31.38 5.02 2.29
CA SER A 145 31.61 5.58 3.62
C SER A 145 32.08 7.02 3.43
N SER A 146 31.43 7.96 4.11
CA SER A 146 31.90 9.34 4.19
C SER A 146 33.34 9.29 4.70
N ARG A 147 34.31 9.36 3.80
CA ARG A 147 35.69 9.66 4.17
C ARG A 147 35.59 11.01 4.86
N LYS A 148 35.85 11.04 6.17
CA LYS A 148 36.23 12.28 6.85
C LYS A 148 37.47 12.77 6.12
N MET A 149 37.28 13.68 5.17
CA MET A 149 38.37 14.40 4.51
C MET A 149 38.93 15.34 5.56
N THR A 150 40.06 14.96 6.16
CA THR A 150 40.66 15.64 7.31
C THR A 150 41.66 16.73 6.90
N SER A 151 41.83 17.02 5.61
CA SER A 151 42.80 18.01 5.15
C SER A 151 42.22 18.96 4.11
N THR A 152 42.33 20.26 4.38
CA THR A 152 41.97 21.37 3.48
C THR A 152 42.71 21.31 2.15
N THR A 153 43.90 20.71 2.11
CA THR A 153 44.69 20.52 0.89
C THR A 153 44.00 19.56 -0.08
N GLU A 154 43.40 18.48 0.42
CA GLU A 154 42.67 17.51 -0.41
C GLU A 154 41.40 18.10 -1.04
N MET A 155 40.74 19.02 -0.33
CA MET A 155 39.61 19.78 -0.88
C MET A 155 40.03 20.73 -2.00
N ILE A 156 41.17 21.42 -1.84
CA ILE A 156 41.67 22.35 -2.86
C ILE A 156 42.07 21.60 -4.14
N ASP A 157 42.70 20.43 -4.03
CA ASP A 157 43.10 19.64 -5.18
C ASP A 157 41.89 19.01 -5.91
N ALA A 158 40.87 18.58 -5.16
CA ALA A 158 39.61 18.11 -5.76
C ALA A 158 38.87 19.22 -6.51
N VAL A 159 38.83 20.45 -5.96
CA VAL A 159 38.20 21.61 -6.62
C VAL A 159 38.98 22.04 -7.87
N LYS A 160 40.31 22.02 -7.83
CA LYS A 160 41.16 22.31 -9.01
C LYS A 160 40.96 21.30 -10.14
N SER A 161 40.86 20.01 -9.82
CA SER A 161 40.57 18.95 -10.80
C SER A 161 39.19 19.12 -11.44
N LEU A 162 38.20 19.59 -10.67
CA LEU A 162 36.86 19.86 -11.16
C LEU A 162 36.79 21.11 -12.07
N LEU A 163 37.65 22.11 -11.82
CA LEU A 163 37.71 23.33 -12.64
C LEU A 163 38.45 23.09 -13.97
N GLN A 164 39.47 22.22 -13.99
CA GLN A 164 40.19 21.83 -15.21
C GLN A 164 39.35 20.98 -16.17
N SER A 165 38.27 20.35 -15.70
CA SER A 165 37.31 19.64 -16.57
C SER A 165 36.21 20.55 -17.14
N LYS A 166 36.31 21.87 -16.90
CA LYS A 166 35.32 22.88 -17.30
C LYS A 166 35.97 24.15 -17.88
N GLU A 167 36.86 23.99 -18.86
CA GLU A 167 37.03 25.04 -19.87
C GLU A 167 36.25 24.63 -21.14
N PRO A 168 35.39 25.51 -21.68
CA PRO A 168 34.52 25.17 -22.80
C PRO A 168 35.28 25.26 -24.13
N ASP A 169 35.16 24.23 -24.97
CA ASP A 169 35.36 24.41 -26.42
C ASP A 169 34.28 25.39 -26.90
N ASN A 170 34.69 26.65 -27.08
CA ASN A 170 33.93 27.72 -27.70
C ASN A 170 34.35 27.84 -29.18
N ASP A 171 33.36 27.63 -30.06
CA ASP A 171 33.26 27.93 -31.49
C ASP A 171 34.30 27.34 -32.47
N HIS A 172 33.84 26.68 -33.54
CA HIS A 172 33.59 27.30 -34.86
C HIS A 172 32.90 26.30 -35.81
#